data_AF-A0A535H0F1-F1
#
_entry.id   AF-A0A535H0F1-F1
#
_cell.length_a   1.000
_cell.length_b   1.000
_cell.length_c   1.000
_cell.angle_alpha   90.00
_cell.angle_beta   90.00
_cell.angle_gamma   90.00
#
_symmetry.space_group_name_H-M   'P 1'
#
loop_
_entity.id
_entity.type
_entity.pdbx_description
1 polymer ?
#
loop_
_entity_poly.entity_id
_entity_poly.type
_entity_poly.pdbx_seq_one_letter_code
_entity_poly.pdbx_strand_id
1 'polypeptide(L)'
;GSMLAGSRDFIERARRMRKMLGGGMRQAGVLAAAGLCALNEMVDRLAEDHANARRLAEGLQGLAGVDIDLSRVETNMVFGDCR
;
A
#
# COMPACT_ATOMS: atom_id res chain seq x y z
N GLY A 1 5.43 -0.71 -8.81
CA GLY A 1 4.88 0.18 -9.86
C GLY A 1 3.48 0.60 -9.46
N SER A 2 2.95 1.66 -10.04
CA SER A 2 1.61 2.17 -9.71
C SER A 2 0.76 2.30 -10.98
N MET A 3 -0.56 2.31 -10.81
CA MET A 3 -1.50 2.50 -11.92
C MET A 3 -2.23 3.84 -11.78
N LEU A 4 -2.44 4.49 -12.91
CA LEU A 4 -3.32 5.63 -13.04
C LEU A 4 -4.49 5.21 -13.93
N ALA A 5 -5.72 5.32 -13.43
CA ALA A 5 -6.94 4.95 -14.12
C ALA A 5 -7.90 6.15 -14.19
N GLY A 6 -8.74 6.19 -15.23
CA GLY A 6 -9.67 7.29 -15.49
C GLY A 6 -10.23 7.22 -16.91
N SER A 7 -10.84 8.30 -17.39
CA SER A 7 -11.40 8.38 -18.75
C SER A 7 -10.32 8.26 -19.84
N ARG A 8 -10.74 7.92 -21.06
CA ARG A 8 -9.84 7.81 -22.22
C ARG A 8 -9.02 9.08 -22.43
N ASP A 9 -9.68 10.24 -22.51
CA ASP A 9 -9.04 11.53 -22.76
C ASP A 9 -8.03 11.90 -21.66
N PHE A 10 -8.37 11.58 -20.40
CA PHE A 10 -7.47 11.77 -19.26
C PHE A 10 -6.21 10.92 -19.40
N ILE A 11 -6.36 9.64 -19.72
CA ILE A 11 -5.23 8.72 -19.84
C ILE A 11 -4.37 9.02 -21.07
N GLU A 12 -4.94 9.50 -22.17
CA GLU A 12 -4.17 9.96 -23.34
C GLU A 12 -3.25 11.12 -22.98
N ARG A 13 -3.75 12.12 -22.24
CA ARG A 13 -2.93 13.21 -21.70
C ARG A 13 -1.86 12.68 -20.74
N ALA A 14 -2.23 11.80 -19.82
CA ALA A 14 -1.30 11.23 -18.85
C ALA A 14 -0.16 10.43 -19.51
N ARG A 15 -0.44 9.69 -20.60
CA ARG A 15 0.59 8.98 -21.37
C ARG A 15 1.63 9.91 -22.00
N ARG A 16 1.20 11.08 -22.50
CA ARG A 16 2.12 12.12 -23.01
C ARG A 16 3.02 12.64 -21.90
N MET A 17 2.45 12.98 -20.74
CA MET A 17 3.22 13.42 -19.57
C MET A 17 4.20 12.35 -19.10
N ARG A 18 3.75 11.09 -19.00
CA ARG A 18 4.60 9.95 -18.64
C ARG A 18 5.82 9.85 -19.55
N LYS A 19 5.67 10.09 -20.86
CA LYS A 19 6.79 10.07 -21.80
C LYS A 19 7.76 11.24 -21.57
N MET A 20 7.25 12.45 -21.36
CA MET A 20 8.06 13.65 -21.10
C MET A 20 8.85 13.54 -19.78
N LEU A 21 8.25 12.95 -18.75
CA LEU A 21 8.87 12.72 -17.45
C LEU A 21 9.78 11.46 -17.41
N GLY A 22 9.98 10.79 -18.54
CA GLY A 22 10.88 9.62 -18.62
C GLY A 22 10.28 8.27 -18.18
N GLY A 23 9.00 8.21 -17.81
CA GLY A 23 8.31 6.96 -17.39
C GLY A 23 7.93 6.01 -18.55
N GLY A 24 8.36 6.28 -19.79
CA GLY A 24 8.08 5.48 -20.97
C GLY A 24 8.97 4.24 -21.10
N MET A 25 8.85 3.29 -20.17
CA MET A 25 9.63 2.05 -20.13
C MET A 25 9.31 1.10 -21.30
N ARG A 26 10.28 0.25 -21.69
CA ARG A 26 10.15 -0.72 -22.79
C ARG A 26 9.63 -2.07 -22.29
N GLN A 27 10.51 -2.93 -21.78
CA GLN A 27 10.16 -4.28 -21.30
C GLN A 27 9.50 -4.26 -19.91
N ALA A 28 8.51 -3.37 -19.70
CA ALA A 28 7.82 -3.21 -18.43
C ALA A 28 6.86 -4.37 -18.09
N GLY A 29 6.66 -5.32 -19.01
CA GLY A 29 5.78 -6.46 -18.84
C GLY A 29 6.12 -7.33 -17.62
N VAL A 30 7.40 -7.47 -17.27
CA VAL A 30 7.83 -8.22 -16.08
C VAL A 30 7.30 -7.56 -14.80
N LEU A 31 7.39 -6.23 -14.69
CA LEU A 31 6.86 -5.49 -13.55
C LEU A 31 5.33 -5.45 -13.55
N ALA A 32 4.70 -5.38 -14.73
CA ALA A 32 3.25 -5.41 -14.87
C ALA A 32 2.66 -6.77 -14.46
N ALA A 33 3.33 -7.88 -14.77
CA ALA A 33 2.92 -9.23 -14.37
C ALA A 33 2.87 -9.38 -12.85
N ALA A 34 3.87 -8.85 -12.13
CA ALA A 34 3.85 -8.81 -10.66
C ALA A 34 2.65 -8.00 -10.13
N GLY A 35 2.31 -6.88 -10.79
CA GLY A 35 1.12 -6.09 -10.44
C GLY A 35 -0.20 -6.84 -10.67
N LEU A 36 -0.30 -7.64 -11.74
CA LEU A 36 -1.47 -8.48 -11.99
C LEU A 36 -1.61 -9.59 -10.94
N CYS A 37 -0.53 -10.27 -10.59
CA CYS A 37 -0.52 -11.25 -9.50
C CYS A 37 -0.97 -10.60 -8.17
N ALA A 38 -0.42 -9.42 -7.84
CA ALA A 38 -0.81 -8.69 -6.64
C ALA A 38 -2.31 -8.36 -6.60
N LEU A 39 -2.90 -7.92 -7.71
CA LEU A 39 -4.34 -7.61 -7.77
C LEU A 39 -5.24 -8.86 -7.74
N ASN A 40 -4.82 -9.95 -8.36
CA ASN A 40 -5.66 -11.14 -8.52
C ASN A 40 -5.56 -12.11 -7.34
N GLU A 41 -4.45 -12.12 -6.61
CA GLU A 41 -4.15 -13.17 -5.62
C GLU A 41 -3.82 -12.64 -4.22
N MET A 42 -3.42 -11.37 -4.07
CA MET A 42 -2.88 -10.87 -2.80
C MET A 42 -3.83 -9.96 -2.01
N VAL A 43 -4.94 -9.48 -2.61
CA VAL A 43 -5.85 -8.51 -1.96
C VAL A 43 -6.50 -9.08 -0.71
N ASP A 44 -7.00 -10.32 -0.76
CA ASP A 44 -7.73 -10.93 0.37
C ASP A 44 -6.85 -11.10 1.61
N ARG A 45 -5.54 -11.21 1.42
CA ARG A 45 -4.57 -11.40 2.50
C ARG A 45 -4.24 -10.12 3.27
N LEU A 46 -4.66 -8.95 2.80
CA LEU A 46 -4.51 -7.69 3.56
C LEU A 46 -5.18 -7.76 4.94
N ALA A 47 -6.23 -8.58 5.09
CA ALA A 47 -6.85 -8.84 6.39
C ALA A 47 -5.88 -9.50 7.40
N GLU A 48 -4.93 -10.32 6.95
CA GLU A 48 -3.88 -10.90 7.80
C GLU A 48 -2.98 -9.79 8.34
N ASP A 49 -2.60 -8.83 7.51
CA ASP A 49 -1.78 -7.69 7.92
C ASP A 49 -2.50 -6.81 8.93
N HIS A 50 -3.81 -6.60 8.76
CA HIS A 50 -4.64 -5.86 9.73
C HIS A 50 -4.71 -6.59 11.08
N ALA A 51 -4.95 -7.90 11.06
CA ALA A 51 -4.98 -8.73 12.28
C ALA A 51 -3.61 -8.72 13.00
N ASN A 52 -2.51 -8.79 12.25
CA ASN A 52 -1.16 -8.73 12.80
C ASN A 52 -0.85 -7.37 13.42
N ALA A 53 -1.20 -6.27 12.76
CA ALA A 53 -1.04 -4.93 13.31
C ALA A 53 -1.85 -4.74 14.60
N ARG A 54 -3.09 -5.23 14.62
CA ARG A 54 -3.93 -5.20 15.83
C ARG A 54 -3.30 -5.99 16.97
N ARG A 55 -2.87 -7.23 16.70
CA ARG A 55 -2.21 -8.09 17.69
C ARG A 55 -0.92 -7.48 18.22
N LEU A 56 -0.13 -6.85 17.35
CA LEU A 56 1.09 -6.14 17.75
C LEU A 56 0.76 -4.99 18.70
N ALA A 57 -0.21 -4.14 18.32
CA ALA A 57 -0.61 -3.00 19.12
C ALA A 57 -1.15 -3.41 20.50
N GLU A 58 -2.00 -4.45 20.55
CA GLU A 58 -2.52 -5.00 21.81
C GLU A 58 -1.42 -5.58 22.71
N GLY A 59 -0.42 -6.23 22.11
CA GLY A 59 0.71 -6.79 22.86
C GLY A 59 1.69 -5.74 23.38
N LEU A 60 1.79 -4.59 22.71
CA LEU A 60 2.62 -3.46 23.13
C LEU A 60 1.89 -2.51 24.10
N GLN A 61 0.55 -2.44 24.01
CA GLN A 61 -0.25 -1.61 24.90
C GLN A 61 -0.09 -2.07 26.36
N GLY A 62 0.24 -1.13 27.24
CA GLY A 62 0.42 -1.39 28.67
C GLY A 62 1.87 -1.73 29.07
N LEU A 63 2.80 -1.80 28.11
CA LEU A 63 4.23 -1.80 28.43
C LEU A 63 4.65 -0.43 28.96
N ALA A 64 5.47 -0.43 30.01
CA ALA A 64 5.98 0.81 30.59
C ALA A 64 6.79 1.61 29.56
N GLY A 65 6.47 2.88 29.41
CA GLY A 65 7.14 3.78 28.46
C GLY A 65 6.60 3.73 27.04
N VAL A 66 5.59 2.89 26.73
CA VAL A 66 4.97 2.82 25.40
C VAL A 66 3.53 3.30 25.47
N ASP A 67 3.18 4.26 24.60
CA ASP A 67 1.82 4.76 24.45
C ASP A 67 1.28 4.45 23.05
N ILE A 68 0.20 3.67 22.99
CA ILE A 68 -0.46 3.25 21.75
C ILE A 68 -1.97 3.36 21.92
N ASP A 69 -2.59 4.10 21.01
CA ASP A 69 -4.05 4.19 20.88
C ASP A 69 -4.59 3.11 19.94
N LEU A 70 -5.15 2.04 20.51
CA LEU A 70 -5.74 0.93 19.75
C LEU A 70 -6.91 1.33 18.85
N SER A 71 -7.60 2.45 19.15
CA SER A 71 -8.71 2.91 18.32
C SER A 71 -8.25 3.40 16.95
N ARG A 72 -6.95 3.73 16.81
CA ARG A 72 -6.33 4.21 15.57
C ARG A 72 -5.67 3.13 14.74
N VAL A 73 -5.67 1.88 15.23
CA VAL A 73 -5.13 0.72 14.50
C VAL A 73 -6.25 0.08 13.69
N GLU A 74 -6.53 0.66 12.52
CA GLU A 74 -7.63 0.24 11.64
C GLU A 74 -7.17 -0.71 10.51
N THR A 75 -5.90 -0.64 10.11
CA THR A 75 -5.33 -1.42 9.01
C THR A 75 -3.98 -2.03 9.42
N ASN A 76 -2.97 -2.02 8.55
CA ASN A 76 -1.67 -2.66 8.75
C ASN A 76 -0.63 -1.78 9.44
N MET A 77 -1.02 -0.64 10.02
CA MET A 77 -0.09 0.30 10.64
C MET A 77 -0.38 0.49 12.12
N VAL A 78 0.68 0.59 12.92
CA VAL A 78 0.63 0.91 14.35
C VAL A 78 1.51 2.13 14.58
N PHE A 79 0.94 3.16 15.19
CA PHE A 79 1.66 4.35 15.62
C PHE A 79 1.62 4.43 17.14
N GLY A 80 2.74 4.81 17.74
CA GLY A 80 2.85 4.98 19.18
C GLY A 80 4.10 5.78 19.52
N ASP A 81 4.13 6.28 20.75
CA ASP A 81 5.24 7.03 21.30
C ASP A 81 5.98 6.18 22.34
N CYS A 82 7.30 6.36 22.41
CA CYS A 82 8.14 5.76 23.45
C CYS A 82 8.77 6.87 24.30
N ARG A 83 8.74 6.70 25.62
CA ARG A 83 9.40 7.59 26.60
C ARG A 83 10.66 6.96 27.17
#